data_AF-A0A4P7CPT3-F1
#
_entry.id   AF-A0A4P7CPT3-F1
#
_cell.length_a   1.000
_cell.length_b   1.000
_cell.length_c   1.000
_cell.angle_alpha   90.00
_cell.angle_beta   90.00
_cell.angle_gamma   90.00
#
_symmetry.space_group_name_H-M   'P 1'
#
loop_
_entity.id
_entity.type
_entity.pdbx_description
1 polymer ?
#
loop_
_entity_poly.entity_id
_entity_poly.type
_entity_poly.pdbx_seq_one_letter_code
_entity_poly.pdbx_strand_id
1 'polypeptide(L)'
;MLSQWHEAYSGGGGSWQYADFVELKPGSKHAEEASVAGVPFSCGKSIRACFSEQEYQHSPHCSEDFDGVLHLRFVPSDSPDRYDWVATWNETHWPGLKPKKATTTEVKTVRLHTAMGHAGDGKLLDDAVPFCEPINR
;
A
#
# COMPACT_ATOMS: atom_id res chain seq x y z
N MET A 1 -12.09 8.82 1.39
CA MET A 1 -12.80 7.77 0.63
C MET A 1 -11.87 6.58 0.46
N LEU A 2 -12.37 5.35 0.43
CA LEU A 2 -11.57 4.18 0.05
C LEU A 2 -12.06 3.68 -1.31
N SER A 3 -11.14 3.55 -2.26
CA SER A 3 -11.39 2.87 -3.53
C SER A 3 -10.62 1.57 -3.55
N GLN A 4 -11.25 0.51 -4.07
CA GLN A 4 -10.69 -0.83 -4.02
C GLN A 4 -11.00 -1.59 -5.30
N TRP A 5 -10.03 -2.39 -5.74
CA TRP A 5 -10.22 -3.34 -6.82
C TRP A 5 -9.54 -4.67 -6.47
N HIS A 6 -9.95 -5.73 -7.16
CA HIS A 6 -9.51 -7.09 -6.91
C HIS A 6 -9.31 -7.84 -8.21
N GLU A 7 -8.41 -8.81 -8.16
CA GLU A 7 -8.23 -9.82 -9.19
C GLU A 7 -8.37 -11.20 -8.58
N ALA A 8 -8.96 -12.11 -9.35
CA ALA A 8 -9.03 -13.53 -9.01
C ALA A 8 -8.70 -14.35 -10.24
N TYR A 9 -7.85 -15.36 -10.08
CA TYR A 9 -7.46 -16.30 -11.11
C TYR A 9 -7.22 -17.67 -10.48
N SER A 10 -7.17 -18.73 -11.30
CA SER A 10 -7.07 -20.12 -10.79
C SER A 10 -5.89 -20.34 -9.84
N GLY A 11 -4.80 -19.58 -10.02
CA GLY A 11 -3.60 -19.66 -9.19
C GLY A 11 -3.51 -18.62 -8.09
N GLY A 12 -4.54 -17.85 -7.78
CA GLY A 12 -4.44 -16.82 -6.75
C GLY A 12 -5.28 -15.58 -7.04
N GLY A 13 -4.81 -14.44 -6.57
CA GLY A 13 -5.55 -13.19 -6.68
C GLY A 13 -4.82 -12.04 -6.01
N GLY A 14 -5.47 -10.88 -6.02
CA GLY A 14 -4.98 -9.71 -5.33
C GLY A 14 -6.09 -8.73 -4.97
N SER A 15 -5.75 -7.81 -4.08
CA SER A 15 -6.59 -6.73 -3.61
C SER A 15 -5.75 -5.49 -3.43
N TRP A 16 -6.24 -4.35 -3.90
CA TRP A 16 -5.53 -3.08 -3.82
C TRP A 16 -6.49 -2.00 -3.37
N GLN A 17 -6.03 -1.16 -2.46
CA GLN A 17 -6.82 -0.08 -1.88
C GLN A 17 -6.07 1.25 -2.00
N TYR A 18 -6.74 2.26 -2.53
CA TYR A 18 -6.32 3.65 -2.41
C TYR A 18 -7.23 4.38 -1.41
N ALA A 19 -6.63 5.34 -0.71
CA ALA A 19 -7.33 6.20 0.22
C ALA A 19 -7.23 7.67 -0.19
N ASP A 20 -8.37 8.35 -0.13
CA ASP A 20 -8.45 9.81 -0.09
C ASP A 20 -8.69 10.25 1.35
N PHE A 21 -7.93 11.24 1.77
CA PHE A 21 -8.01 11.78 3.11
C PHE A 21 -8.61 13.18 3.11
N VAL A 22 -9.56 13.40 4.01
CA VAL A 22 -10.29 14.66 4.15
C VAL A 22 -10.07 15.24 5.54
N GLU A 23 -10.00 16.56 5.62
CA GLU A 23 -9.98 17.27 6.89
C GLU A 23 -11.35 17.20 7.57
N LEU A 24 -11.36 16.88 8.87
CA LEU A 24 -12.56 16.94 9.68
C LEU A 24 -12.82 18.37 10.14
N LYS A 25 -14.06 18.82 9.97
CA LYS A 25 -14.55 20.13 10.40
C LYS A 25 -15.39 20.00 11.67
N PRO A 26 -15.51 21.05 12.49
CA PRO A 26 -16.39 21.06 13.65
C PRO A 26 -17.84 20.67 13.30
N GLY A 27 -18.53 20.02 14.25
CA GLY A 27 -19.92 19.62 14.07
C GLY A 27 -20.13 18.44 13.13
N SER A 28 -19.22 17.46 13.14
CA SER A 28 -19.28 16.22 12.34
C SER A 28 -19.30 16.43 10.83
N LYS A 29 -18.74 17.56 10.36
CA LYS A 29 -18.58 17.87 8.94
C LYS A 29 -17.18 17.45 8.48
N HIS A 30 -16.98 17.31 7.18
CA HIS A 30 -15.68 17.13 6.56
C HIS A 30 -15.51 18.13 5.42
N ALA A 31 -14.28 18.36 4.98
CA ALA A 31 -14.01 19.08 3.75
C ALA A 31 -14.63 18.34 2.56
N GLU A 32 -15.15 19.10 1.58
CA GLU A 32 -15.71 18.53 0.34
C GLU A 32 -14.58 17.98 -0.56
N GLU A 33 -13.40 18.60 -0.47
CA GLU A 33 -12.20 18.18 -1.18
C GLU A 33 -11.25 17.43 -0.26
N ALA A 34 -10.55 16.45 -0.82
CA ALA A 34 -9.50 15.73 -0.12
C ALA A 34 -8.27 16.63 0.08
N SER A 35 -7.67 16.56 1.28
CA SER A 35 -6.37 17.16 1.59
C SER A 35 -5.26 16.43 0.84
N VAL A 36 -5.37 15.10 0.71
CA VAL A 36 -4.50 14.24 -0.10
C VAL A 36 -5.35 13.11 -0.67
N ALA A 37 -5.29 12.89 -1.98
CA ALA A 37 -6.07 11.88 -2.70
C ALA A 37 -5.17 10.82 -3.35
N GLY A 38 -5.73 9.65 -3.65
CA GLY A 38 -5.07 8.58 -4.39
C GLY A 38 -3.84 8.01 -3.70
N VAL A 39 -3.85 7.91 -2.36
CA VAL A 39 -2.72 7.38 -1.60
C VAL A 39 -2.80 5.85 -1.56
N PRO A 40 -1.76 5.10 -1.96
CA PRO A 40 -1.69 3.67 -1.71
C PRO A 40 -1.93 3.37 -0.23
N PHE A 41 -2.97 2.61 0.09
CA PHE A 41 -3.40 2.39 1.47
C PHE A 41 -3.08 0.99 1.97
N SER A 42 -3.47 -0.01 1.19
CA SER A 42 -3.07 -1.40 1.40
C SER A 42 -3.10 -2.18 0.10
N CYS A 43 -2.31 -3.24 0.03
CA CYS A 43 -2.42 -4.23 -1.02
C CYS A 43 -2.09 -5.61 -0.49
N GLY A 44 -2.59 -6.62 -1.21
CA GLY A 44 -2.22 -8.01 -1.00
C GLY A 44 -2.30 -8.75 -2.32
N LYS A 45 -1.34 -9.62 -2.61
CA LYS A 45 -1.34 -10.47 -3.81
C LYS A 45 -0.75 -11.82 -3.48
N SER A 46 -1.35 -12.88 -4.00
CA SER A 46 -0.88 -14.25 -3.83
C SER A 46 -0.90 -14.96 -5.17
N ILE A 47 0.21 -15.60 -5.54
CA ILE A 47 0.38 -16.32 -6.81
C ILE A 47 0.85 -17.74 -6.49
N ARG A 48 0.19 -18.77 -7.01
CA ARG A 48 0.57 -20.17 -6.82
C ARG A 48 1.97 -20.42 -7.36
N ALA A 49 2.80 -21.05 -6.54
CA ALA A 49 4.20 -21.38 -6.85
C ALA A 49 4.47 -22.89 -7.02
N CYS A 50 3.60 -23.77 -6.51
CA CYS A 50 3.73 -25.23 -6.67
C CYS A 50 2.99 -25.73 -7.92
N PHE A 51 3.67 -26.53 -8.76
CA PHE A 51 3.12 -27.06 -10.02
C PHE A 51 3.25 -28.58 -10.18
N SER A 52 3.95 -29.25 -9.28
CA SER A 52 4.11 -30.72 -9.25
C SER A 52 3.72 -31.31 -7.89
N GLU A 53 3.29 -32.58 -7.87
CA GLU A 53 2.99 -33.30 -6.62
C GLU A 53 4.18 -33.30 -5.65
N GLN A 54 5.41 -33.42 -6.19
CA GLN A 54 6.63 -33.36 -5.39
C GLN A 54 6.77 -32.00 -4.69
N GLU A 55 6.51 -30.89 -5.37
CA GLU A 55 6.53 -29.56 -4.75
C GLU A 55 5.44 -29.41 -3.69
N TYR A 56 4.22 -29.86 -3.96
CA TYR A 56 3.14 -29.80 -2.96
C TYR A 56 3.46 -30.56 -1.67
N GLN A 57 4.19 -31.68 -1.76
CA GLN A 57 4.53 -32.51 -0.61
C GLN A 57 5.73 -31.97 0.20
N HIS A 58 6.68 -31.29 -0.45
CA HIS A 58 7.97 -30.97 0.15
C HIS A 58 8.25 -29.46 0.26
N SER A 59 7.47 -28.62 -0.42
CA SER A 59 7.67 -27.19 -0.41
C SER A 59 7.32 -26.59 0.95
N PRO A 60 8.14 -25.68 1.49
CA PRO A 60 7.79 -24.92 2.68
C PRO A 60 6.69 -23.88 2.44
N HIS A 61 6.40 -23.55 1.17
CA HIS A 61 5.46 -22.49 0.79
C HIS A 61 5.02 -22.62 -0.68
N CYS A 62 3.72 -22.74 -0.92
CA CYS A 62 3.16 -22.98 -2.27
C CYS A 62 2.50 -21.76 -2.92
N SER A 63 2.69 -20.58 -2.34
CA SER A 63 2.34 -19.29 -2.92
C SER A 63 3.58 -18.41 -3.01
N GLU A 64 3.52 -17.38 -3.82
CA GLU A 64 4.37 -16.21 -3.78
C GLU A 64 3.46 -15.06 -3.34
N ASP A 65 3.74 -14.52 -2.14
CA ASP A 65 2.86 -13.60 -1.46
C ASP A 65 3.48 -12.21 -1.34
N PHE A 66 2.65 -11.19 -1.57
CA PHE A 66 2.95 -9.78 -1.40
C PHE A 66 1.92 -9.18 -0.44
N ASP A 67 2.38 -8.39 0.53
CA ASP A 67 1.50 -7.69 1.48
C ASP A 67 2.08 -6.30 1.74
N GLY A 68 1.27 -5.27 1.52
CA GLY A 68 1.68 -3.87 1.60
C GLY A 68 0.70 -3.03 2.42
N VAL A 69 1.24 -2.17 3.26
CA VAL A 69 0.44 -1.31 4.14
C VAL A 69 1.05 0.07 4.33
N LEU A 70 0.17 1.08 4.35
CA LEU A 70 0.51 2.46 4.68
C LEU A 70 0.50 2.69 6.19
N HIS A 71 1.57 3.30 6.69
CA HIS A 71 1.62 3.92 8.01
C HIS A 71 1.73 5.44 7.88
N LEU A 72 0.87 6.17 8.59
CA LEU A 72 0.89 7.63 8.63
C LEU A 72 1.33 8.12 10.00
N ARG A 73 2.20 9.14 9.97
CA ARG A 73 2.57 9.91 11.16
C ARG A 73 2.38 11.40 10.89
N PHE A 74 1.64 12.06 11.76
CA PHE A 74 1.42 13.50 11.69
C PHE A 74 2.65 14.28 12.17
N VAL A 75 3.03 15.33 11.44
CA VAL A 75 4.12 16.23 11.79
C VAL A 75 3.68 17.69 11.64
N PRO A 76 4.23 18.62 12.43
CA PRO A 76 3.98 20.04 12.21
C PRO A 76 4.30 20.42 10.76
N SER A 77 3.38 21.16 10.14
CA SER A 77 3.61 21.80 8.86
C SER A 77 4.33 23.14 9.05
N ASP A 78 4.64 23.83 7.96
CA ASP A 78 5.21 25.18 7.99
C ASP A 78 4.17 26.22 8.45
N SER A 79 2.89 25.85 8.47
CA SER A 79 1.80 26.63 9.07
C SER A 79 1.51 26.12 10.49
N PRO A 80 1.44 27.01 11.50
CA PRO A 80 1.33 26.64 12.91
C PRO A 80 0.05 25.86 13.26
N ASP A 81 -1.00 25.98 12.43
CA ASP A 81 -2.29 25.32 12.63
C ASP A 81 -2.51 24.11 11.70
N ARG A 82 -1.46 23.62 11.04
CA ARG A 82 -1.56 22.52 10.07
C ARG A 82 -0.54 21.41 10.34
N TYR A 83 -0.89 20.21 9.88
CA TYR A 83 -0.04 19.04 9.99
C TYR A 83 0.23 18.44 8.61
N ASP A 84 1.49 18.35 8.24
CA ASP A 84 1.90 17.48 7.13
C ASP A 84 1.99 16.03 7.63
N TRP A 85 2.08 15.09 6.71
CA TRP A 85 2.20 13.68 7.06
C TRP A 85 3.51 13.11 6.57
N VAL A 86 4.08 12.22 7.38
CA VAL A 86 5.12 11.29 6.95
C VAL A 86 4.43 9.97 6.67
N ALA A 87 4.32 9.65 5.39
CA ALA A 87 3.76 8.41 4.88
C ALA A 87 4.87 7.39 4.69
N THR A 88 4.73 6.25 5.37
CA THR A 88 5.67 5.13 5.28
C THR A 88 4.92 3.92 4.72
N TRP A 89 5.29 3.51 3.53
CA TRP A 89 4.86 2.27 2.91
C TRP A 89 5.79 1.14 3.35
N ASN A 90 5.21 0.07 3.87
CA ASN A 90 5.90 -1.16 4.19
C ASN A 90 5.30 -2.28 3.33
N GLU A 91 6.12 -2.91 2.50
CA GLU A 91 5.72 -4.03 1.67
C GLU A 91 6.61 -5.24 1.95
N THR A 92 6.00 -6.41 2.07
CA THR A 92 6.70 -7.67 2.24
C THR A 92 6.48 -8.55 1.03
N HIS A 93 7.52 -9.30 0.65
CA HIS A 93 7.45 -10.33 -0.39
C HIS A 93 7.95 -11.64 0.21
N TRP A 94 7.07 -12.65 0.28
CA TRP A 94 7.44 -14.02 0.63
C TRP A 94 7.55 -14.83 -0.67
N PRO A 95 8.78 -15.16 -1.13
CA PRO A 95 8.97 -15.88 -2.36
C PRO A 95 8.43 -17.31 -2.27
N GLY A 96 7.85 -17.77 -3.37
CA GLY A 96 7.38 -19.15 -3.48
C GLY A 96 8.49 -20.18 -3.37
N LEU A 97 8.14 -21.35 -2.84
CA LEU A 97 9.06 -22.46 -2.58
C LEU A 97 10.19 -22.14 -1.57
N LYS A 98 10.17 -20.97 -0.93
CA LYS A 98 11.14 -20.57 0.08
C LYS A 98 10.52 -20.55 1.48
N PRO A 99 11.29 -20.88 2.53
CA PRO A 99 10.81 -20.74 3.91
C PRO A 99 10.59 -19.26 4.24
N LYS A 100 9.68 -18.97 5.17
CA LYS A 100 9.31 -17.60 5.60
C LYS A 100 10.48 -16.69 5.99
N LYS A 101 11.62 -17.25 6.42
CA LYS A 101 12.84 -16.47 6.69
C LYS A 101 13.45 -15.80 5.45
N ALA A 102 13.03 -16.20 4.25
CA ALA A 102 13.43 -15.60 2.99
C ALA A 102 12.56 -14.40 2.58
N THR A 103 11.56 -14.04 3.38
CA THR A 103 10.74 -12.85 3.15
C THR A 103 11.61 -11.61 3.13
N THR A 104 11.44 -10.78 2.10
CA THR A 104 12.07 -9.47 1.98
C THR A 104 11.07 -8.38 2.37
N THR A 105 11.59 -7.20 2.70
CA THR A 105 10.75 -6.04 3.04
C THR A 105 11.29 -4.82 2.32
N GLU A 106 10.40 -4.12 1.62
CA GLU A 106 10.65 -2.81 1.04
C GLU A 106 9.95 -1.74 1.87
N VAL A 107 10.69 -0.69 2.22
CA VAL A 107 10.18 0.45 2.98
C VAL A 107 10.43 1.71 2.20
N LYS A 108 9.38 2.51 2.01
CA LYS A 108 9.46 3.83 1.37
C LYS A 108 8.79 4.87 2.24
N THR A 109 9.46 6.00 2.42
CA THR A 109 8.92 7.10 3.19
C THR A 109 8.91 8.36 2.34
N VAL A 110 7.74 9.01 2.28
CA VAL A 110 7.56 10.32 1.66
C VAL A 110 6.87 11.27 2.62
N ARG A 111 7.07 12.57 2.41
CA ARG A 111 6.29 13.60 3.08
C ARG A 111 5.11 13.96 2.17
N LEU A 112 3.90 13.96 2.72
CA LEU A 112 2.68 14.38 2.04
C LEU A 112 2.26 15.72 2.66
N HIS A 113 2.20 16.76 1.84
CA HIS A 113 1.67 18.04 2.28
C HIS A 113 0.14 17.99 2.25
N THR A 114 -0.49 18.52 3.30
CA THR A 114 -1.97 18.47 3.45
C THR A 114 -2.62 19.83 3.26
N ALA A 115 -1.82 20.85 2.97
CA ALA A 115 -2.31 22.19 2.68
C ALA A 115 -3.11 22.22 1.37
N MET A 116 -3.97 23.24 1.21
CA MET A 116 -4.74 23.42 -0.03
C MET A 116 -3.82 23.44 -1.25
N GLY A 117 -4.22 22.74 -2.32
CA GLY A 117 -3.44 22.60 -3.54
C GLY A 117 -2.54 21.36 -3.59
N HIS A 118 -2.42 20.61 -2.49
CA HIS A 118 -1.60 19.40 -2.40
C HIS A 118 -2.41 18.08 -2.45
N ALA A 119 -3.65 18.15 -2.93
CA ALA A 119 -4.50 16.96 -3.09
C ALA A 119 -3.82 15.87 -3.94
N GLY A 120 -2.90 16.23 -4.85
CA GLY A 120 -2.14 15.30 -5.69
C GLY A 120 -0.90 14.68 -5.05
N ASP A 121 -0.51 15.06 -3.83
CA ASP A 121 0.73 14.58 -3.19
C ASP A 121 0.72 13.06 -2.96
N GLY A 122 -0.46 12.42 -2.91
CA GLY A 122 -0.57 10.96 -2.84
C GLY A 122 0.14 10.25 -4.00
N LYS A 123 0.21 10.90 -5.17
CA LYS A 123 0.95 10.42 -6.33
C LYS A 123 2.44 10.25 -6.06
N LEU A 124 3.03 11.06 -5.17
CA LEU A 124 4.44 10.95 -4.79
C LEU A 124 4.74 9.61 -4.14
N LEU A 125 3.81 9.10 -3.31
CA LEU A 125 3.95 7.77 -2.72
C LEU A 125 3.70 6.70 -3.78
N ASP A 126 2.61 6.83 -4.55
CA ASP A 126 2.22 5.90 -5.60
C ASP A 126 3.33 5.64 -6.61
N ASP A 127 4.02 6.68 -7.07
CA ASP A 127 5.13 6.56 -8.01
C ASP A 127 6.37 5.89 -7.42
N ALA A 128 6.48 5.85 -6.09
CA ALA A 128 7.66 5.42 -5.35
C ALA A 128 7.57 3.99 -4.81
N VAL A 129 6.41 3.34 -4.89
CA VAL A 129 6.16 2.02 -4.29
C VAL A 129 5.76 0.97 -5.34
N PRO A 130 6.03 -0.32 -5.10
CA PRO A 130 5.59 -1.40 -5.99
C PRO A 130 4.09 -1.66 -5.91
N PHE A 131 3.49 -1.43 -4.74
CA PHE A 131 2.08 -1.64 -4.47
C PHE A 131 1.61 -3.07 -4.77
N CYS A 132 2.39 -4.06 -4.30
CA CYS A 132 2.17 -5.49 -4.53
C CYS A 132 2.14 -5.89 -6.02
N GLU A 133 2.64 -5.03 -6.91
CA GLU A 133 2.82 -5.34 -8.31
C GLU A 133 4.31 -5.41 -8.63
N PRO A 134 4.81 -6.53 -9.19
CA PRO A 134 6.17 -6.56 -9.70
C PRO A 134 6.28 -5.52 -10.81
N ILE A 135 7.09 -4.49 -10.57
CA ILE A 135 7.27 -3.35 -11.47
C ILE A 135 7.90 -3.85 -12.77
N ASN A 136 7.09 -4.18 -13.77
CA ASN A 136 7.51 -4.18 -15.17
C ASN A 136 7.36 -2.73 -15.69
N ARG A 137 8.30 -1.85 -15.32
CA ARG A 137 8.48 -0.54 -15.97
C ARG A 137 9.60 -0.62 -17.00
#